data_AF-A0A5T4GJ72-F1
#
_entry.id   AF-A0A5T4GJ72-F1
#
_cell.length_a   1.000
_cell.length_b   1.000
_cell.length_c   1.000
_cell.angle_alpha   90.00
_cell.angle_beta   90.00
_cell.angle_gamma   90.00
#
_symmetry.space_group_name_H-M   'P 1'
#
loop_
_entity.id
_entity.type
_entity.pdbx_description
1 polymer ?
#
loop_
_entity_poly.entity_id
_entity_poly.type
_entity_poly.pdbx_seq_one_letter_code
_entity_poly.pdbx_strand_id
1 'polypeptide(L)'
;MKYDYCSLSAFQFESLVVYLCYDLLGIGTQSFADGRDGGRDSRFDGVAEEYPSRARPWDGLTIIQAKHTINHNRKFSDADFFGNTTSVLNEELP
;
A
#
# COMPACT_ATOMS: atom_id res chain seq x y z
N MET A 1 9.01 -23.32 -0.42
CA MET A 1 7.60 -23.07 -0.03
C MET A 1 6.93 -22.30 -1.14
N LYS A 2 5.81 -22.78 -1.66
CA LYS A 2 5.00 -22.04 -2.63
C LYS A 2 4.02 -21.22 -1.79
N TYR A 3 4.30 -19.94 -1.58
CA TYR A 3 3.35 -19.05 -0.90
C TYR A 3 2.16 -18.83 -1.82
N ASP A 4 0.97 -19.18 -1.36
CA ASP A 4 -0.27 -18.86 -2.06
C ASP A 4 -0.61 -17.40 -1.75
N TYR A 5 0.00 -16.49 -2.50
CA TYR A 5 -0.17 -15.05 -2.35
C TYR A 5 -1.65 -14.62 -2.48
N CYS A 6 -2.46 -15.38 -3.22
CA CYS A 6 -3.89 -15.11 -3.38
C CYS A 6 -4.70 -15.40 -2.11
N SER A 7 -4.15 -16.21 -1.19
CA SER A 7 -4.81 -16.61 0.06
C SER A 7 -4.43 -15.77 1.28
N LEU A 8 -3.58 -14.73 1.10
CA LEU A 8 -3.12 -13.91 2.22
C LEU A 8 -4.28 -13.15 2.87
N SER A 9 -4.32 -13.14 4.20
CA SER A 9 -5.16 -12.19 4.93
C SER A 9 -4.66 -10.76 4.70
N ALA A 10 -5.53 -9.75 4.92
CA ALA A 10 -5.14 -8.35 4.80
C ALA A 10 -3.89 -8.01 5.64
N PHE A 11 -3.82 -8.48 6.89
CA PHE A 11 -2.67 -8.27 7.78
C PHE A 11 -1.38 -8.93 7.27
N GLN A 12 -1.47 -10.13 6.71
CA GLN A 12 -0.30 -10.81 6.12
C GLN A 12 0.17 -10.10 4.86
N PHE A 13 -0.75 -9.58 4.05
CA PHE A 13 -0.43 -8.79 2.88
C PHE A 13 0.25 -7.47 3.26
N GLU A 14 -0.27 -6.75 4.25
CA GLU A 14 0.37 -5.55 4.80
C GLU A 14 1.79 -5.84 5.32
N SER A 15 1.97 -6.95 6.04
CA SER A 15 3.29 -7.38 6.52
C SER A 15 4.26 -7.62 5.36
N LEU A 16 3.80 -8.30 4.30
CA LEU A 16 4.57 -8.50 3.07
C LEU A 16 4.97 -7.18 2.43
N VAL A 17 4.04 -6.20 2.34
CA VAL A 17 4.34 -4.87 1.79
C VAL A 17 5.41 -4.16 2.62
N VAL A 18 5.36 -4.23 3.96
CA VAL A 18 6.40 -3.64 4.81
C VAL A 18 7.77 -4.27 4.56
N TYR A 19 7.84 -5.60 4.41
CA TYR A 19 9.11 -6.26 4.07
C TYR A 19 9.66 -5.80 2.72
N LEU A 20 8.81 -5.60 1.72
CA LEU A 20 9.23 -5.03 0.44
C LEU A 20 9.72 -3.58 0.60
N CYS A 21 9.08 -2.79 1.45
CA CYS A 21 9.52 -1.43 1.75
C CYS A 21 10.84 -1.41 2.54
N TYR A 22 11.15 -2.42 3.36
CA TYR A 22 12.48 -2.54 3.96
C TYR A 22 13.57 -2.69 2.91
N ASP A 23 13.33 -3.50 1.88
CA ASP A 23 14.30 -3.67 0.80
C ASP A 23 14.39 -2.43 -0.11
N LEU A 24 13.28 -1.74 -0.36
CA LEU A 24 13.24 -0.61 -1.30
C LEU A 24 13.62 0.74 -0.68
N LEU A 25 13.07 1.03 0.51
CA LEU A 25 13.19 2.29 1.22
C LEU A 25 14.16 2.19 2.38
N GLY A 26 14.23 1.03 3.05
CA GLY A 26 15.14 0.78 4.15
C GLY A 26 14.42 0.38 5.43
N ILE A 27 15.20 -0.13 6.38
CA ILE A 27 14.72 -0.69 7.66
C ILE A 27 13.94 0.31 8.53
N GLY A 28 14.08 1.61 8.26
CA GLY A 28 13.35 2.69 8.93
C GLY A 28 11.85 2.77 8.61
N THR A 29 11.34 1.91 7.72
CA THR A 29 9.91 1.87 7.39
C THR A 29 9.06 1.48 8.61
N GLN A 30 8.08 2.32 8.96
CA GLN A 30 7.15 2.08 10.05
C GLN A 30 6.05 1.12 9.61
N SER A 31 5.70 0.13 10.43
CA SER A 31 4.62 -0.81 10.13
C SER A 31 3.24 -0.12 10.10
N PHE A 32 2.28 -0.77 9.45
CA PHE A 32 0.90 -0.29 9.37
C PHE A 32 0.28 -0.05 10.76
N ALA A 33 -0.30 1.11 10.96
CA ALA A 33 -1.02 1.49 12.18
C ALA A 33 -2.46 1.89 11.87
N ASP A 34 -3.36 1.69 12.85
CA ASP A 34 -4.77 2.02 12.69
C ASP A 34 -4.98 3.54 12.66
N GLY A 35 -5.62 4.01 11.59
CA GLY A 35 -6.11 5.36 11.41
C GLY A 35 -7.48 5.55 12.05
N ARG A 36 -7.82 6.81 12.33
CA ARG A 36 -9.09 7.19 12.97
C ARG A 36 -10.32 6.85 12.11
N ASP A 37 -10.15 6.74 10.81
CA ASP A 37 -11.17 6.41 9.81
C ASP A 37 -11.27 4.91 9.49
N GLY A 38 -10.47 4.07 10.16
CA GLY A 38 -10.36 2.64 9.88
C GLY A 38 -9.44 2.30 8.70
N GLY A 39 -8.81 3.30 8.07
CA GLY A 39 -7.68 3.09 7.18
C GLY A 39 -6.44 2.66 7.97
N ARG A 40 -5.50 1.98 7.32
CA ARG A 40 -4.20 1.65 7.92
C ARG A 40 -3.12 2.07 6.95
N ASP A 41 -2.19 2.89 7.44
CA ASP A 41 -1.07 3.39 6.65
C ASP A 41 0.26 3.07 7.32
N SER A 42 1.27 2.89 6.47
CA SER A 42 2.67 2.77 6.82
C SER A 42 3.42 4.02 6.35
N ARG A 43 4.59 4.30 6.91
CA ARG A 43 5.36 5.51 6.61
C ARG A 43 6.85 5.22 6.58
N PHE A 44 7.54 5.86 5.65
CA PHE A 44 9.00 5.99 5.65
C PHE A 44 9.39 7.47 5.59
N ASP A 45 10.41 7.86 6.32
CA ASP A 45 10.92 9.24 6.34
C ASP A 45 12.45 9.20 6.36
N GLY A 46 13.05 9.58 5.24
CA GLY A 46 14.50 9.59 5.05
C GLY A 46 14.93 9.27 3.63
N VAL A 47 16.19 8.84 3.50
CA VAL A 47 16.80 8.47 2.22
C VAL A 47 16.61 6.98 1.95
N ALA A 48 15.95 6.66 0.84
CA ALA A 48 15.68 5.30 0.40
C ALA A 48 16.96 4.53 0.04
N GLU A 49 16.97 3.22 0.25
CA GLU A 49 18.12 2.37 -0.11
C GLU A 49 18.22 2.11 -1.62
N GLU A 50 17.10 1.74 -2.26
CA GLU A 50 17.09 1.25 -3.64
C GLU A 50 16.20 2.09 -4.57
N TYR A 51 15.22 2.82 -4.02
CA TYR A 51 14.20 3.49 -4.80
C TYR A 51 14.52 4.97 -5.06
N PRO A 52 14.25 5.53 -6.26
CA PRO A 52 13.96 4.81 -7.51
C PRO A 52 15.23 4.17 -8.11
N SER A 53 16.41 4.53 -7.62
CA SER A 53 17.68 3.89 -7.96
C SER A 53 18.74 4.19 -6.89
N ARG A 54 19.67 3.27 -6.64
CA ARG A 54 20.84 3.51 -5.76
C ARG A 54 21.67 4.75 -6.12
N ALA A 55 21.73 5.10 -7.40
CA ALA A 55 22.54 6.24 -7.87
C ALA A 55 21.90 7.59 -7.52
N ARG A 56 20.58 7.62 -7.33
CA ARG A 56 19.78 8.80 -6.99
C ARG A 56 18.60 8.33 -6.14
N PRO A 57 18.83 8.04 -4.86
CA PRO A 57 17.78 7.56 -3.97
C PRO A 57 16.75 8.67 -3.70
N TRP A 58 15.51 8.26 -3.45
CA TRP A 58 14.46 9.13 -2.95
C TRP A 58 14.83 9.61 -1.55
N ASP A 59 14.67 10.90 -1.28
CA ASP A 59 14.86 11.48 0.06
C ASP A 59 13.61 12.26 0.43
N GLY A 60 12.93 11.80 1.48
CA GLY A 60 11.78 12.48 2.05
C GLY A 60 10.74 11.54 2.63
N LEU A 61 9.52 12.07 2.73
CA LEU A 61 8.38 11.38 3.31
C LEU A 61 7.67 10.51 2.26
N THR A 62 7.51 9.23 2.56
CA THR A 62 6.69 8.28 1.80
C THR A 62 5.57 7.75 2.68
N ILE A 63 4.33 7.90 2.21
CA ILE A 63 3.14 7.29 2.81
C ILE A 63 2.79 6.04 2.00
N ILE A 64 2.58 4.94 2.70
CA ILE A 64 2.43 3.61 2.12
C ILE A 64 1.04 3.09 2.48
N GLN A 65 0.23 2.83 1.45
CA GLN A 65 -1.09 2.22 1.57
C GLN A 65 -1.09 0.87 0.85
N ALA A 66 -1.62 -0.17 1.50
CA ALA A 66 -1.78 -1.49 0.92
C ALA A 66 -3.25 -1.90 0.92
N LYS A 67 -3.72 -2.50 -0.19
CA LYS A 67 -5.07 -3.07 -0.27
C LYS A 67 -5.01 -4.41 -0.98
N HIS A 68 -5.37 -5.47 -0.26
CA HIS A 68 -5.42 -6.82 -0.81
C HIS A 68 -6.81 -7.09 -1.42
N THR A 69 -6.88 -7.38 -2.72
CA THR A 69 -8.13 -7.72 -3.41
C THR A 69 -8.16 -9.21 -3.73
N ILE A 70 -9.14 -9.92 -3.16
CA ILE A 70 -9.29 -11.39 -3.33
C ILE A 70 -9.92 -11.75 -4.69
N ASN A 71 -10.62 -10.79 -5.31
CA ASN A 71 -11.26 -11.01 -6.60
C ASN A 71 -10.27 -10.77 -7.75
N HIS A 72 -10.04 -11.81 -8.55
CA HIS A 72 -9.07 -11.87 -9.67
C HIS A 72 -9.17 -10.74 -10.71
N ASN A 73 -10.25 -9.95 -10.73
CA ASN A 73 -10.50 -8.90 -11.73
C ASN A 73 -11.00 -7.58 -11.15
N ARG A 74 -10.91 -7.36 -9.83
CA ARG A 74 -11.36 -6.08 -9.28
C ARG A 74 -10.33 -4.97 -9.49
N LYS A 75 -10.78 -3.85 -10.05
CA LYS A 75 -9.98 -2.65 -10.31
C LYS A 75 -10.29 -1.58 -9.27
N PHE A 76 -9.38 -0.61 -9.12
CA PHE A 76 -9.64 0.58 -8.29
C PHE A 76 -10.84 1.40 -8.79
N SER A 77 -11.24 1.23 -10.05
CA SER A 77 -12.42 1.84 -10.66
C SER A 77 -13.75 1.17 -10.28
N ASP A 78 -13.73 0.05 -9.54
CA ASP A 78 -14.96 -0.65 -9.18
C ASP A 78 -15.67 0.07 -8.03
N ALA A 79 -17.00 0.23 -8.14
CA ALA A 79 -17.79 1.07 -7.23
C ALA A 79 -17.65 0.71 -5.74
N ASP A 80 -17.53 -0.59 -5.42
CA ASP A 80 -17.35 -1.06 -4.03
C ASP A 80 -15.97 -0.73 -3.43
N PHE A 81 -15.03 -0.22 -4.24
CA PHE A 81 -13.69 0.13 -3.78
C PHE A 81 -13.70 1.39 -2.91
N PHE A 82 -14.64 2.31 -3.12
CA PHE A 82 -14.76 3.57 -2.40
C PHE A 82 -16.07 3.61 -1.60
N GLY A 83 -15.96 3.57 -0.27
CA GLY A 83 -17.11 3.75 0.64
C GLY A 83 -17.62 5.19 0.75
N ASN A 84 -17.28 6.07 -0.19
CA ASN A 84 -17.60 7.48 -0.11
C ASN A 84 -18.44 7.93 -1.30
N THR A 85 -19.69 8.32 -1.03
CA THR A 85 -20.65 8.82 -2.02
C THR A 85 -20.24 10.16 -2.64
N THR A 86 -19.20 10.83 -2.12
CA THR A 86 -18.77 12.17 -2.58
C THR A 86 -17.48 12.18 -3.41
N SER A 87 -16.95 11.03 -3.83
CA SER A 87 -15.73 11.03 -4.66
C SER A 87 -16.04 11.49 -6.09
N VAL A 88 -15.22 12.39 -6.64
CA VAL A 88 -15.30 12.93 -8.03
C VAL A 88 -15.41 11.83 -9.09
N LEU A 89 -14.88 10.63 -8.80
CA LEU A 89 -15.01 9.46 -9.67
C LEU A 89 -16.46 9.03 -9.95
N ASN A 90 -17.41 9.29 -9.04
CA ASN A 90 -18.84 8.99 -9.29
C ASN A 90 -19.48 9.95 -10.29
N GLU A 91 -18.92 11.14 -10.50
CA GLU A 91 -19.40 12.10 -11.50
C GLU A 91 -18.83 11.80 -12.90
N GLU A 92 -17.81 10.95 -12.98
CA GLU A 92 -17.03 10.65 -14.20
C GLU A 92 -17.28 9.22 -14.73
N LEU A 93 -18.07 8.41 -14.03
CA LEU A 93 -18.51 7.09 -14.50
C LEU A 93 -19.92 7.22 -15.10
N PRO A 94 -20.18 6.64 -16.29
CA PRO A 94 -21.46 6.80 -17.02
C PRO A 94 -22.66 6.11 -16.37
#